data_AF-A0A528DDV8-F1
#
_entry.id   AF-A0A528DDV8-F1
#
_cell.length_a   1.000
_cell.length_b   1.000
_cell.length_c   1.000
_cell.angle_alpha   90.00
_cell.angle_beta   90.00
_cell.angle_gamma   90.00
#
_symmetry.space_group_name_H-M   'P 1'
#
loop_
_entity.id
_entity.type
_entity.pdbx_description
1 polymer ?
#
loop_
_entity_poly.entity_id
_entity_poly.type
_entity_poly.pdbx_seq_one_letter_code
_entity_poly.pdbx_strand_id
1 'polypeptide(L)'
;MTEYGSSASLGNVTEGMLDFGGQCYPDARASDPRSLGWMQGSPPPADKQISFEGGRFLDFPEIRWSLSHMRELVPTVSVRRGANAPLSFGAPSAADAAAVETLMFSDINGRVRRFDEALFDTYTDGIVVLHRGRLVFERYFGALEPHLPHACFSVTKSYAGTLAAVLVHEGVLDDSKLIPYYLPELRGTAWTDATLRQVMDMQTGLDYCEDEVGEQSSSSIYMRACRTRPRPVGYDGPQTSCDYLRSVRKEGLHGEVFAYKSVNTQVMAWVMSRVTGRSFAQLLHDRLWRPLDCE
;
A
#
# COMPACT_ATOMS: atom_id res chain seq x y z
N MET A 1 -0.35 25.33 -9.53
CA MET A 1 1.10 25.61 -9.70
C MET A 1 1.57 26.17 -8.37
N THR A 2 2.01 25.28 -7.49
CA THR A 2 2.52 25.63 -6.17
C THR A 2 3.98 25.23 -6.20
N GLU A 3 4.86 26.22 -6.16
CA GLU A 3 6.31 26.06 -6.20
C GLU A 3 6.77 25.27 -4.97
N TYR A 4 7.24 24.04 -5.18
CA TYR A 4 8.12 23.38 -4.21
C TYR A 4 9.54 23.91 -4.41
N GLY A 5 9.76 25.11 -3.88
CA GLY A 5 11.09 25.68 -3.69
C GLY A 5 11.62 25.29 -2.31
N SER A 6 12.33 24.16 -2.23
CA SER A 6 13.37 23.97 -1.22
C SER A 6 14.37 22.96 -1.76
N SER A 7 15.46 23.47 -2.31
CA SER A 7 16.66 22.68 -2.56
C SER A 7 17.21 22.23 -1.20
N ALA A 8 16.87 21.02 -0.77
CA ALA A 8 17.61 20.35 0.27
C ALA A 8 19.05 20.19 -0.23
N SER A 9 19.95 21.05 0.25
CA SER A 9 21.38 20.84 0.09
C SER A 9 21.70 19.52 0.78
N LEU A 10 22.16 18.52 0.02
CA LEU A 10 22.77 17.32 0.58
C LEU A 10 24.04 17.76 1.33
N GLY A 11 23.88 18.10 2.61
CA GLY A 11 24.98 18.36 3.52
C GLY A 11 25.77 17.08 3.74
N ASN A 12 27.10 17.22 3.84
CA ASN A 12 28.10 16.17 4.07
C ASN A 12 27.56 14.75 4.35
N VAL A 13 27.43 13.97 3.28
CA VAL A 13 27.17 12.53 3.32
C VAL A 13 28.33 11.87 4.05
N THR A 14 28.10 11.44 5.29
CA THR A 14 28.96 10.41 5.89
C THR A 14 28.63 9.11 5.16
N GLU A 15 29.64 8.32 4.77
CA GLU A 15 29.42 7.09 4.00
C GLU A 15 28.31 6.22 4.63
N GLY A 16 27.29 5.87 3.84
CA GLY A 16 26.14 5.09 4.32
C GLY A 16 25.01 5.87 5.01
N MET A 17 25.08 7.21 5.11
CA MET A 17 24.05 8.03 5.79
C MET A 17 23.56 9.18 4.90
N LEU A 18 22.25 9.44 4.92
CA LEU A 18 21.57 10.53 4.23
C LEU A 18 21.07 11.57 5.26
N ASP A 19 21.34 12.86 5.02
CA ASP A 19 20.83 13.96 5.83
C ASP A 19 19.55 14.53 5.20
N PHE A 20 18.48 14.55 5.98
CA PHE A 20 17.24 15.24 5.67
C PHE A 20 16.89 16.21 6.80
N GLY A 21 17.17 17.50 6.61
CA GLY A 21 16.79 18.55 7.55
C GLY A 21 17.51 18.45 8.91
N GLY A 22 18.75 17.96 8.93
CA GLY A 22 19.54 17.76 10.15
C GLY A 22 19.30 16.41 10.84
N GLN A 23 18.46 15.54 10.27
CA GLN A 23 18.29 14.17 10.72
C GLN A 23 18.98 13.21 9.75
N CYS A 24 19.89 12.39 10.29
CA CYS A 24 20.61 11.39 9.52
C CYS A 24 19.87 10.05 9.51
N TYR A 25 19.71 9.46 8.34
CA TYR A 25 19.13 8.15 8.13
C TYR A 25 20.12 7.25 7.38
N PRO A 26 20.30 5.98 7.75
CA PRO A 26 21.12 5.05 6.96
C PRO A 26 20.56 4.90 5.55
N ASP A 27 21.41 4.91 4.52
CA ASP A 27 21.02 4.67 3.14
C ASP A 27 20.51 3.23 2.90
N ALA A 28 20.09 2.90 1.68
CA ALA A 28 19.55 1.56 1.40
C ALA A 28 20.54 0.41 1.59
N ARG A 29 21.85 0.64 1.59
CA ARG A 29 22.85 -0.41 1.87
C ARG A 29 23.06 -0.53 3.38
N ALA A 30 23.24 0.60 4.06
CA ALA A 30 23.47 0.65 5.51
C ALA A 30 22.23 0.23 6.32
N SER A 31 21.04 0.35 5.75
CA SER A 31 19.78 -0.07 6.38
C SER A 31 19.28 -1.45 5.92
N ASP A 32 20.10 -2.24 5.21
CA ASP A 32 19.72 -3.57 4.75
C ASP A 32 19.27 -4.46 5.94
N PRO A 33 18.04 -5.01 5.93
CA PRO A 33 17.51 -5.77 7.06
C PRO A 33 18.36 -6.98 7.47
N ARG A 34 19.03 -7.64 6.51
CA ARG A 34 19.89 -8.79 6.79
C ARG A 34 21.15 -8.32 7.53
N SER A 35 21.72 -7.22 7.07
CA SER A 35 22.91 -6.60 7.66
C SER A 35 22.62 -6.01 9.05
N LEU A 36 21.43 -5.45 9.26
CA LEU A 36 20.98 -4.95 10.55
C LEU A 36 20.62 -6.05 11.56
N GLY A 37 20.48 -7.31 11.11
CA GLY A 37 20.15 -8.44 11.96
C GLY A 37 18.69 -8.49 12.41
N TRP A 38 17.76 -7.84 11.69
CA TRP A 38 16.34 -7.82 12.07
C TRP A 38 15.77 -9.24 12.08
N MET A 39 15.13 -9.61 13.18
CA MET A 39 14.46 -10.90 13.38
C MET A 39 15.36 -12.14 13.17
N GLN A 40 16.68 -11.99 13.33
CA GLN A 40 17.64 -13.09 13.24
C GLN A 40 18.00 -13.66 14.62
N GLY A 41 18.03 -14.99 14.72
CA GLY A 41 18.31 -15.72 15.96
C GLY A 41 17.05 -16.36 16.56
N SER A 42 17.23 -17.16 17.63
CA SER A 42 16.12 -17.83 18.31
C SER A 42 16.34 -17.86 19.83
N PRO A 43 15.79 -16.88 20.59
CA PRO A 43 15.07 -15.71 20.08
C PRO A 43 16.02 -14.67 19.45
N PRO A 44 15.55 -13.81 18.53
CA PRO A 44 16.30 -12.62 18.13
C PRO A 44 16.63 -11.74 19.34
N PRO A 45 17.75 -10.99 19.35
CA PRO A 45 18.05 -10.01 20.39
C PRO A 45 16.90 -9.02 20.59
N ALA A 46 16.67 -8.56 21.82
CA ALA A 46 15.50 -7.73 22.15
C ALA A 46 15.40 -6.42 21.34
N ASP A 47 16.54 -5.80 21.02
CA ASP A 47 16.66 -4.61 20.18
C ASP A 47 16.54 -4.90 18.67
N LYS A 48 16.42 -6.18 18.29
CA LYS A 48 16.28 -6.69 16.93
C LYS A 48 14.93 -7.38 16.68
N GLN A 49 14.01 -7.28 17.63
CA GLN A 49 12.66 -7.81 17.51
C GLN A 49 11.72 -6.76 16.94
N ILE A 50 10.96 -7.16 15.92
CA ILE A 50 9.87 -6.39 15.32
C ILE A 50 8.57 -7.11 15.69
N SER A 51 7.62 -6.37 16.28
CA SER A 51 6.34 -6.93 16.72
C SER A 51 5.19 -5.98 16.46
N PHE A 52 3.98 -6.53 16.40
CA PHE A 52 2.76 -5.74 16.27
C PHE A 52 2.55 -4.81 17.46
N GLU A 53 2.73 -5.34 18.67
CA GLU A 53 2.56 -4.62 19.94
C GLU A 53 3.57 -3.48 20.08
N GLY A 54 4.77 -3.63 19.52
CA GLY A 54 5.79 -2.59 19.50
C GLY A 54 5.39 -1.37 18.68
N GLY A 55 4.48 -1.51 17.72
CA GLY A 55 3.89 -0.41 16.95
C GLY A 55 4.83 0.32 15.99
N ARG A 56 6.10 -0.09 15.91
CA ARG A 56 7.15 0.52 15.08
C ARG A 56 7.46 -0.23 13.79
N PHE A 57 6.74 -1.30 13.49
CA PHE A 57 7.03 -2.14 12.32
C PHE A 57 6.82 -1.41 10.96
N LEU A 58 6.20 -0.22 10.95
CA LEU A 58 6.13 0.66 9.77
C LEU A 58 7.08 1.86 9.85
N ASP A 59 7.86 1.98 10.92
CA ASP A 59 8.86 3.03 11.09
C ASP A 59 10.17 2.60 10.44
N PHE A 60 10.92 3.57 9.93
CA PHE A 60 12.24 3.31 9.40
C PHE A 60 13.26 3.10 10.55
N PRO A 61 14.14 2.08 10.49
CA PRO A 61 14.37 1.15 9.38
C PRO A 61 13.61 -0.20 9.48
N GLU A 62 12.82 -0.44 10.52
CA GLU A 62 12.07 -1.70 10.73
C GLU A 62 11.15 -2.03 9.53
N ILE A 63 10.55 -1.01 8.90
CA ILE A 63 9.68 -1.15 7.72
C ILE A 63 10.33 -1.97 6.59
N ARG A 64 11.65 -1.87 6.39
CA ARG A 64 12.37 -2.59 5.33
C ARG A 64 12.33 -4.11 5.50
N TRP A 65 12.14 -4.59 6.74
CA TRP A 65 11.88 -6.01 7.00
C TRP A 65 10.37 -6.30 6.92
N SER A 66 9.57 -5.48 7.58
CA SER A 66 8.15 -5.72 7.80
C SER A 66 7.33 -5.84 6.54
N LEU A 67 7.64 -5.08 5.47
CA LEU A 67 6.83 -5.13 4.25
C LEU A 67 6.84 -6.50 3.57
N SER A 68 7.89 -7.31 3.76
CA SER A 68 7.95 -8.69 3.27
C SER A 68 7.42 -9.73 4.27
N HIS A 69 7.16 -9.31 5.51
CA HIS A 69 6.80 -10.18 6.64
C HIS A 69 5.49 -9.77 7.33
N MET A 70 4.65 -8.97 6.66
CA MET A 70 3.39 -8.45 7.25
C MET A 70 2.47 -9.56 7.79
N ARG A 71 2.50 -10.76 7.20
CA ARG A 71 1.69 -11.91 7.67
C ARG A 71 2.07 -12.41 9.07
N GLU A 72 3.28 -12.08 9.53
CA GLU A 72 3.75 -12.38 10.88
C GLU A 72 3.34 -11.30 11.90
N LEU A 73 2.96 -10.12 11.41
CA LEU A 73 2.70 -8.93 12.23
C LEU A 73 1.22 -8.60 12.34
N VAL A 74 0.42 -8.83 11.30
CA VAL A 74 -1.01 -8.47 11.30
C VAL A 74 -1.89 -9.64 10.90
N PRO A 75 -3.15 -9.70 11.37
CA PRO A 75 -4.10 -10.68 10.88
C PRO A 75 -4.29 -10.54 9.36
N THR A 76 -4.13 -11.64 8.63
CA THR A 76 -4.28 -11.69 7.17
C THR A 76 -5.19 -12.83 6.73
N VAL A 77 -5.71 -12.70 5.51
CA VAL A 77 -6.36 -13.79 4.77
C VAL A 77 -5.59 -14.02 3.47
N SER A 78 -5.39 -15.27 3.11
CA SER A 78 -4.74 -15.62 1.84
C SER A 78 -5.70 -15.45 0.67
N VAL A 79 -5.28 -14.73 -0.37
CA VAL A 79 -5.90 -14.77 -1.69
C VAL A 79 -5.25 -15.93 -2.45
N ARG A 80 -5.90 -17.09 -2.43
CA ARG A 80 -5.34 -18.30 -3.02
C ARG A 80 -5.22 -18.16 -4.55
N ARG A 81 -4.19 -18.73 -5.16
CA ARG A 81 -4.15 -18.92 -6.62
C ARG A 81 -5.10 -20.02 -7.11
N GLY A 82 -5.24 -20.14 -8.42
CA GLY A 82 -5.96 -21.25 -9.07
C GLY A 82 -5.30 -22.61 -8.89
N ALA A 83 -6.02 -23.67 -9.24
CA ALA A 83 -5.48 -25.04 -9.24
C ALA A 83 -4.55 -25.32 -10.43
N ASN A 84 -4.60 -24.48 -11.46
CA ASN A 84 -3.74 -24.58 -12.63
C ASN A 84 -2.27 -24.33 -12.26
N ALA A 85 -1.37 -24.71 -13.18
CA ALA A 85 0.01 -24.28 -13.10
C ALA A 85 0.07 -22.75 -13.22
N PRO A 86 0.89 -22.05 -12.40
CA PRO A 86 1.06 -20.61 -12.56
C PRO A 86 1.57 -20.24 -13.94
N LEU A 87 1.11 -19.10 -14.46
CA LEU A 87 1.62 -18.54 -15.70
C LEU A 87 3.07 -18.08 -15.50
N SER A 88 4.01 -18.68 -16.23
CA SER A 88 5.41 -18.26 -16.19
C SER A 88 5.72 -17.23 -17.27
N PHE A 89 6.37 -16.14 -16.90
CA PHE A 89 6.94 -15.15 -17.82
C PHE A 89 8.37 -15.49 -18.29
N GLY A 90 8.88 -16.68 -17.90
CA GLY A 90 10.28 -17.08 -18.10
C GLY A 90 11.24 -16.36 -17.15
N ALA A 91 12.53 -16.43 -17.45
CA ALA A 91 13.58 -15.69 -16.76
C ALA A 91 14.18 -14.64 -17.72
N PRO A 92 14.66 -13.49 -17.22
CA PRO A 92 15.32 -12.51 -18.05
C PRO A 92 16.63 -13.08 -18.62
N SER A 93 16.96 -12.74 -19.87
CA SER A 93 18.27 -13.11 -20.41
C SER A 93 19.36 -12.30 -19.72
N ALA A 94 20.57 -12.85 -19.62
CA ALA A 94 21.70 -12.14 -19.02
C ALA A 94 22.03 -10.82 -19.75
N ALA A 95 21.84 -10.80 -21.08
CA ALA A 95 22.04 -9.61 -21.90
C ALA A 95 20.98 -8.54 -21.63
N ASP A 96 19.70 -8.92 -21.57
CA ASP A 96 18.61 -7.98 -21.26
C ASP A 96 18.77 -7.39 -19.86
N ALA A 97 19.07 -8.25 -18.88
CA ALA A 97 19.25 -7.81 -17.50
C ALA A 97 20.41 -6.82 -17.38
N ALA A 98 21.58 -7.13 -17.96
CA ALA A 98 22.74 -6.23 -17.95
C ALA A 98 22.46 -4.90 -18.70
N ALA A 99 21.71 -4.96 -19.79
CA ALA A 99 21.30 -3.77 -20.52
C ALA A 99 20.42 -2.87 -19.66
N VAL A 100 19.44 -3.43 -18.93
CA VAL A 100 18.58 -2.67 -18.01
C VAL A 100 19.36 -2.08 -16.84
N GLU A 101 20.26 -2.85 -16.22
CA GLU A 101 21.08 -2.37 -15.09
C GLU A 101 21.93 -1.14 -15.45
N THR A 102 22.49 -1.14 -16.65
CA THR A 102 23.40 -0.09 -17.12
C THR A 102 22.70 1.06 -17.83
N LEU A 103 21.35 1.07 -17.86
CA LEU A 103 20.59 2.19 -18.43
C LEU A 103 20.94 3.48 -17.70
N MET A 104 21.33 4.48 -18.49
CA MET A 104 21.64 5.83 -18.01
C MET A 104 20.41 6.72 -18.21
N PHE A 105 20.04 7.46 -17.17
CA PHE A 105 18.96 8.44 -17.25
C PHE A 105 19.31 9.68 -16.42
N SER A 106 18.65 10.79 -16.72
CA SER A 106 18.71 12.01 -15.90
C SER A 106 17.53 12.02 -14.94
N ASP A 107 17.80 12.18 -13.64
CA ASP A 107 16.75 12.36 -12.64
C ASP A 107 16.06 13.73 -12.75
N ILE A 108 15.06 13.98 -11.91
CA ILE A 108 14.29 15.24 -11.91
C ILE A 108 15.15 16.48 -11.58
N ASN A 109 16.35 16.28 -11.02
CA ASN A 109 17.32 17.31 -10.68
C ASN A 109 18.43 17.43 -11.74
N GLY A 110 18.29 16.75 -12.89
CA GLY A 110 19.26 16.75 -13.97
C GLY A 110 20.52 15.93 -13.71
N ARG A 111 20.57 15.12 -12.65
CA ARG A 111 21.72 14.30 -12.35
C ARG A 111 21.65 12.99 -13.13
N VAL A 112 22.75 12.64 -13.78
CA VAL A 112 22.86 11.36 -14.48
C VAL A 112 23.00 10.24 -13.46
N ARG A 113 22.25 9.15 -13.66
CA ARG A 113 22.18 7.96 -12.82
C ARG A 113 22.23 6.72 -13.68
N ARG A 114 22.86 5.65 -13.17
CA ARG A 114 22.57 4.29 -13.63
C ARG A 114 21.32 3.77 -12.98
N PHE A 115 20.57 2.94 -13.70
CA PHE A 115 19.34 2.36 -13.22
C PHE A 115 19.53 1.50 -11.98
N ASP A 116 20.54 0.63 -11.96
CA ASP A 116 20.84 -0.23 -10.82
C ASP A 116 21.21 0.55 -9.54
N GLU A 117 21.97 1.63 -9.68
CA GLU A 117 22.29 2.53 -8.56
C GLU A 117 21.05 3.24 -8.02
N ALA A 118 20.16 3.70 -8.92
CA ALA A 118 18.93 4.39 -8.54
C ALA A 118 17.93 3.51 -7.75
N LEU A 119 18.02 2.18 -7.86
CA LEU A 119 17.23 1.27 -7.04
C LEU A 119 17.60 1.40 -5.54
N PHE A 120 18.87 1.68 -5.23
CA PHE A 120 19.30 1.93 -3.86
C PHE A 120 18.92 3.34 -3.39
N ASP A 121 18.93 4.35 -4.27
CA ASP A 121 18.47 5.70 -3.93
C ASP A 121 17.01 5.74 -3.45
N THR A 122 16.22 4.72 -3.83
CA THR A 122 14.78 4.61 -3.55
C THR A 122 14.42 3.51 -2.55
N TYR A 123 15.41 2.86 -1.91
CA TYR A 123 15.20 1.72 -1.02
C TYR A 123 14.36 0.60 -1.67
N THR A 124 14.57 0.35 -2.97
CA THR A 124 13.84 -0.68 -3.70
C THR A 124 14.07 -2.04 -3.05
N ASP A 125 12.99 -2.72 -2.64
CA ASP A 125 13.05 -4.09 -2.15
C ASP A 125 12.84 -5.11 -3.29
N GLY A 126 12.03 -4.77 -4.29
CA GLY A 126 11.80 -5.63 -5.45
C GLY A 126 11.39 -4.83 -6.69
N ILE A 127 11.89 -5.24 -7.85
CA ILE A 127 11.51 -4.67 -9.14
C ILE A 127 11.40 -5.75 -10.19
N VAL A 128 10.39 -5.63 -11.04
CA VAL A 128 10.12 -6.51 -12.18
C VAL A 128 9.78 -5.64 -13.39
N VAL A 129 10.40 -5.92 -14.53
CA VAL A 129 10.12 -5.26 -15.81
C VAL A 129 9.63 -6.29 -16.81
N LEU A 130 8.38 -6.11 -17.26
CA LEU A 130 7.80 -6.88 -18.34
C LEU A 130 7.78 -6.04 -19.62
N HIS A 131 8.22 -6.62 -20.73
CA HIS A 131 8.10 -6.01 -22.05
C HIS A 131 7.47 -7.00 -23.03
N ARG A 132 6.30 -6.64 -23.57
CA ARG A 132 5.53 -7.47 -24.52
C ARG A 132 5.28 -8.90 -24.01
N GLY A 133 4.86 -9.01 -22.74
CA GLY A 133 4.54 -10.29 -22.11
C GLY A 133 5.75 -11.16 -21.76
N ARG A 134 6.97 -10.61 -21.77
CA ARG A 134 8.20 -11.32 -21.38
C ARG A 134 8.87 -10.62 -20.21
N LEU A 135 9.39 -11.42 -19.29
CA LEU A 135 10.26 -10.92 -18.23
C LEU A 135 11.62 -10.53 -18.81
N VAL A 136 12.00 -9.26 -18.67
CA VAL A 136 13.27 -8.72 -19.20
C VAL A 136 14.23 -8.28 -18.10
N PHE A 137 13.72 -8.01 -16.89
CA PHE A 137 14.55 -7.69 -15.74
C PHE A 137 13.79 -7.97 -14.44
N GLU A 138 14.49 -8.50 -13.44
CA GLU A 138 14.00 -8.59 -12.06
C GLU A 138 15.16 -8.51 -11.07
N ARG A 139 14.96 -7.84 -9.93
CA ARG A 139 15.90 -7.82 -8.80
C ARG A 139 15.13 -7.75 -7.50
N TYR A 140 15.71 -8.37 -6.47
CA TYR A 140 15.18 -8.42 -5.11
C TYR A 140 16.31 -8.07 -4.14
N PHE A 141 15.99 -7.27 -3.13
CA PHE A 141 16.92 -6.71 -2.16
C PHE A 141 16.31 -6.81 -0.76
N GLY A 142 17.10 -6.45 0.26
CA GLY A 142 16.58 -6.30 1.61
C GLY A 142 16.00 -7.60 2.17
N ALA A 143 14.78 -7.57 2.70
CA ALA A 143 14.12 -8.76 3.23
C ALA A 143 13.26 -9.52 2.22
N LEU A 144 13.11 -9.00 0.99
CA LEU A 144 12.25 -9.58 -0.04
C LEU A 144 12.98 -10.73 -0.76
N GLU A 145 12.25 -11.82 -0.96
CA GLU A 145 12.67 -12.96 -1.78
C GLU A 145 11.60 -13.23 -2.84
N PRO A 146 11.91 -13.88 -3.99
CA PRO A 146 10.98 -14.02 -5.11
C PRO A 146 9.62 -14.67 -4.76
N HIS A 147 9.59 -15.51 -3.73
CA HIS A 147 8.40 -16.25 -3.29
C HIS A 147 7.66 -15.58 -2.12
N LEU A 148 8.20 -14.48 -1.58
CA LEU A 148 7.59 -13.75 -0.48
C LEU A 148 6.67 -12.65 -1.00
N PRO A 149 5.47 -12.49 -0.42
CA PRO A 149 4.62 -11.35 -0.73
C PRO A 149 5.21 -10.06 -0.14
N HIS A 150 5.15 -8.98 -0.91
CA HIS A 150 5.47 -7.65 -0.42
C HIS A 150 4.18 -6.84 -0.20
N ALA A 151 4.12 -6.07 0.89
CA ALA A 151 3.05 -5.10 1.10
C ALA A 151 3.08 -4.03 0.00
N CYS A 152 1.98 -3.86 -0.71
CA CYS A 152 1.89 -2.92 -1.84
C CYS A 152 1.09 -1.66 -1.53
N PHE A 153 0.68 -1.47 -0.27
CA PHE A 153 -0.13 -0.34 0.19
C PHE A 153 -1.29 -0.02 -0.76
N SER A 154 -1.32 1.20 -1.27
CA SER A 154 -2.43 1.74 -2.05
C SER A 154 -2.50 1.25 -3.49
N VAL A 155 -1.54 0.45 -3.97
CA VAL A 155 -1.72 -0.35 -5.20
C VAL A 155 -2.98 -1.21 -5.09
N THR A 156 -3.33 -1.64 -3.87
CA THR A 156 -4.57 -2.38 -3.57
C THR A 156 -5.84 -1.69 -4.08
N LYS A 157 -5.85 -0.35 -4.10
CA LYS A 157 -7.02 0.44 -4.55
C LYS A 157 -7.32 0.19 -6.03
N SER A 158 -6.31 -0.05 -6.86
CA SER A 158 -6.48 -0.36 -8.27
C SER A 158 -7.17 -1.71 -8.48
N TYR A 159 -6.87 -2.72 -7.68
CA TYR A 159 -7.61 -3.99 -7.72
C TYR A 159 -9.07 -3.78 -7.31
N ALA A 160 -9.32 -3.00 -6.26
CA ALA A 160 -10.67 -2.71 -5.79
C ALA A 160 -11.49 -1.93 -6.82
N GLY A 161 -10.88 -0.92 -7.45
CA GLY A 161 -11.51 -0.14 -8.52
C GLY A 161 -11.79 -0.99 -9.76
N THR A 162 -10.87 -1.89 -10.13
CA THR A 162 -11.07 -2.83 -11.25
C THR A 162 -12.24 -3.77 -10.98
N LEU A 163 -12.32 -4.36 -9.80
CA LEU A 163 -13.44 -5.23 -9.41
C LEU A 163 -14.77 -4.47 -9.38
N ALA A 164 -14.79 -3.25 -8.85
CA ALA A 164 -15.99 -2.42 -8.86
C ALA A 164 -16.43 -2.09 -10.29
N ALA A 165 -15.50 -1.71 -11.17
CA ALA A 165 -15.78 -1.45 -12.58
C ALA A 165 -16.34 -2.68 -13.31
N VAL A 166 -15.81 -3.87 -13.05
CA VAL A 166 -16.37 -5.14 -13.56
C VAL A 166 -17.81 -5.33 -13.10
N LEU A 167 -18.10 -5.13 -11.81
CA LEU A 167 -19.45 -5.30 -11.27
C LEU A 167 -20.43 -4.22 -11.79
N VAL A 168 -19.96 -3.01 -12.08
CA VAL A 168 -20.75 -1.98 -12.75
C VAL A 168 -21.06 -2.39 -14.19
N HIS A 169 -20.06 -2.85 -14.93
CA HIS A 169 -20.23 -3.33 -16.30
C HIS A 169 -21.21 -4.50 -16.41
N GLU A 170 -21.19 -5.42 -15.43
CA GLU A 170 -22.12 -6.55 -15.34
C GLU A 170 -23.53 -6.15 -14.87
N GLY A 171 -23.77 -4.88 -14.55
CA GLY A 171 -25.06 -4.40 -14.03
C GLY A 171 -25.36 -4.85 -12.60
N VAL A 172 -24.38 -5.42 -11.89
CA VAL A 172 -24.48 -5.82 -10.48
C VAL A 172 -24.44 -4.59 -9.57
N LEU A 173 -23.63 -3.59 -9.94
CA LEU A 173 -23.60 -2.28 -9.31
C LEU A 173 -24.10 -1.22 -10.30
N ASP A 174 -24.85 -0.26 -9.77
CA ASP A 174 -25.17 1.00 -10.43
C ASP A 174 -24.42 2.11 -9.70
N ASP A 175 -23.43 2.67 -10.36
CA ASP A 175 -22.53 3.69 -9.82
C ASP A 175 -23.18 5.07 -9.67
N SER A 176 -24.35 5.28 -10.27
CA SER A 176 -25.17 6.49 -10.04
C SER A 176 -25.92 6.46 -8.71
N LYS A 177 -26.06 5.29 -8.08
CA LYS A 177 -26.77 5.14 -6.80
C LYS A 177 -25.98 5.74 -5.64
N LEU A 178 -26.72 6.31 -4.69
CA LEU A 178 -26.15 6.80 -3.43
C LEU A 178 -25.62 5.64 -2.57
N ILE A 179 -24.57 5.86 -1.80
CA ILE A 179 -24.00 4.86 -0.89
C ILE A 179 -25.05 4.21 0.04
N PRO A 180 -26.01 4.96 0.63
CA PRO A 180 -27.08 4.37 1.45
C PRO A 180 -28.08 3.45 0.74
N TYR A 181 -28.06 3.39 -0.60
CA TYR A 181 -28.80 2.37 -1.35
C TYR A 181 -28.22 0.97 -1.07
N TYR A 182 -26.89 0.86 -1.06
CA TYR A 182 -26.18 -0.39 -0.76
C TYR A 182 -25.96 -0.59 0.75
N LEU A 183 -25.59 0.49 1.44
CA LEU A 183 -25.16 0.49 2.84
C LEU A 183 -26.08 1.38 3.68
N PRO A 184 -27.32 0.96 4.01
CA PRO A 184 -28.25 1.75 4.82
C PRO A 184 -27.68 2.17 6.18
N GLU A 185 -26.66 1.46 6.70
CA GLU A 185 -25.93 1.79 7.93
C GLU A 185 -25.16 3.11 7.85
N LEU A 186 -24.94 3.64 6.64
CA LEU A 186 -24.26 4.91 6.41
C LEU A 186 -25.24 6.09 6.23
N ARG A 187 -26.55 5.89 6.42
CA ARG A 187 -27.51 7.01 6.47
C ARG A 187 -27.20 7.94 7.64
N GLY A 188 -27.26 9.24 7.39
CA GLY A 188 -26.97 10.26 8.41
C GLY A 188 -25.49 10.43 8.77
N THR A 189 -24.59 9.80 8.01
CA THR A 189 -23.13 9.98 8.10
C THR A 189 -22.62 10.85 6.95
N ALA A 190 -21.30 11.04 6.85
CA ALA A 190 -20.68 11.75 5.73
C ALA A 190 -21.04 11.20 4.35
N TRP A 191 -21.43 9.93 4.26
CA TRP A 191 -21.67 9.22 3.00
C TRP A 191 -23.11 9.36 2.48
N THR A 192 -23.99 10.04 3.22
CA THR A 192 -25.45 9.93 3.05
C THR A 192 -25.94 10.36 1.67
N ASP A 193 -25.21 11.22 0.99
CA ASP A 193 -25.53 11.77 -0.33
C ASP A 193 -24.37 11.63 -1.33
N ALA A 194 -23.35 10.82 -1.02
CA ALA A 194 -22.33 10.43 -1.98
C ALA A 194 -22.88 9.36 -2.93
N THR A 195 -22.63 9.47 -4.23
CA THR A 195 -22.83 8.37 -5.18
C THR A 195 -21.68 7.37 -5.11
N LEU A 196 -21.91 6.14 -5.55
CA LEU A 196 -20.84 5.15 -5.69
C LEU A 196 -19.75 5.64 -6.67
N ARG A 197 -20.12 6.30 -7.77
CA ARG A 197 -19.17 6.92 -8.71
C ARG A 197 -18.26 7.95 -8.03
N GLN A 198 -18.83 8.84 -7.20
CA GLN A 198 -18.02 9.82 -6.46
C GLN A 198 -17.04 9.16 -5.48
N VAL A 199 -17.45 8.05 -4.85
CA VAL A 199 -16.55 7.24 -3.99
C VAL A 199 -15.44 6.60 -4.83
N MET A 200 -15.76 6.02 -5.99
CA MET A 200 -14.78 5.42 -6.90
C MET A 200 -13.73 6.44 -7.38
N ASP A 201 -14.16 7.66 -7.65
CA ASP A 201 -13.33 8.71 -8.25
C ASP A 201 -12.59 9.56 -7.20
N MET A 202 -12.69 9.22 -5.90
CA MET A 202 -12.11 9.99 -4.79
C MET A 202 -12.64 11.44 -4.75
N GLN A 203 -13.90 11.65 -5.10
CA GLN A 203 -14.55 12.96 -5.13
C GLN A 203 -15.51 13.14 -3.96
N THR A 204 -15.03 12.88 -2.75
CA THR A 204 -15.85 12.92 -1.54
C THR A 204 -15.39 14.01 -0.57
N GLY A 205 -16.30 14.92 -0.23
CA GLY A 205 -16.12 15.86 0.88
C GLY A 205 -16.26 15.19 2.25
N LEU A 206 -15.14 14.71 2.80
CA LEU A 206 -15.09 14.01 4.09
C LEU A 206 -14.11 14.72 5.02
N ASP A 207 -14.44 14.82 6.31
CA ASP A 207 -13.50 15.17 7.36
C ASP A 207 -12.62 13.95 7.66
N TYR A 208 -11.54 13.83 6.87
CA TYR A 208 -10.55 12.76 6.92
C TYR A 208 -9.29 13.24 6.21
N CYS A 209 -8.16 13.24 6.89
CA CYS A 209 -6.87 13.63 6.33
C CYS A 209 -5.88 12.45 6.33
N GLU A 210 -5.24 12.21 5.19
CA GLU A 210 -4.20 11.17 5.05
C GLU A 210 -2.86 11.62 5.66
N ASP A 211 -2.56 12.92 5.57
CA ASP A 211 -1.25 13.49 5.91
C ASP A 211 -1.15 13.91 7.40
N GLU A 212 -2.25 13.78 8.16
CA GLU A 212 -2.22 14.04 9.60
C GLU A 212 -1.36 13.00 10.33
N VAL A 213 -0.33 13.48 10.99
CA VAL A 213 0.56 12.68 11.82
C VAL A 213 0.11 12.73 13.28
N GLY A 214 0.30 11.62 13.99
CA GLY A 214 0.06 11.54 15.44
C GLY A 214 -0.99 10.50 15.80
N GLU A 215 -1.01 10.13 17.09
CA GLU A 215 -1.86 9.04 17.59
C GLU A 215 -3.36 9.31 17.46
N GLN A 216 -3.78 10.56 17.32
CA GLN A 216 -5.18 10.96 17.18
C GLN A 216 -5.56 11.35 15.75
N SER A 217 -4.65 11.20 14.78
CA SER A 217 -4.98 11.50 13.39
C SER A 217 -6.03 10.57 12.82
N SER A 218 -6.76 11.08 11.82
CA SER A 218 -7.76 10.30 11.08
C SER A 218 -7.20 8.96 10.60
N SER A 219 -6.02 8.99 9.97
CA SER A 219 -5.31 7.80 9.47
C SER A 219 -4.91 6.83 10.60
N SER A 220 -4.40 7.32 11.73
CA SER A 220 -4.02 6.47 12.87
C SER A 220 -5.23 5.76 13.48
N ILE A 221 -6.35 6.47 13.67
CA ILE A 221 -7.60 5.89 14.18
C ILE A 221 -8.15 4.86 13.17
N TYR A 222 -8.12 5.17 11.88
CA TYR A 222 -8.52 4.26 10.82
C TYR A 222 -7.68 2.97 10.80
N MET A 223 -6.35 3.08 10.89
CA MET A 223 -5.46 1.92 10.97
C MET A 223 -5.73 1.02 12.19
N ARG A 224 -6.05 1.60 13.35
CA ARG A 224 -6.47 0.82 14.54
C ARG A 224 -7.81 0.13 14.33
N ALA A 225 -8.74 0.78 13.65
CA ALA A 225 -10.02 0.20 13.28
C ALA A 225 -9.84 -0.98 12.30
N CYS A 226 -8.87 -0.89 11.40
CA CYS A 226 -8.45 -1.95 10.47
C CYS A 226 -7.54 -3.01 11.09
N ARG A 227 -7.15 -2.87 12.36
CA ARG A 227 -6.22 -3.76 13.08
C ARG A 227 -4.83 -3.86 12.44
N THR A 228 -4.38 -2.79 11.78
CA THR A 228 -3.04 -2.65 11.20
C THR A 228 -2.15 -1.70 12.02
N ARG A 229 -2.60 -1.29 13.20
CA ARG A 229 -1.85 -0.58 14.23
C ARG A 229 -2.33 -1.09 15.59
N PRO A 230 -1.44 -1.26 16.59
CA PRO A 230 -1.85 -1.64 17.93
C PRO A 230 -2.79 -0.60 18.53
N ARG A 231 -3.72 -1.08 19.35
CA ARG A 231 -4.61 -0.23 20.14
C ARG A 231 -3.96 0.02 21.50
N PRO A 232 -3.83 1.29 21.94
CA PRO A 232 -3.32 1.57 23.27
C PRO A 232 -4.25 0.99 24.35
N VAL A 233 -3.72 0.80 25.56
CA VAL A 233 -4.51 0.40 26.72
C VAL A 233 -5.63 1.42 26.94
N GLY A 234 -6.87 0.93 27.10
CA GLY A 234 -8.04 1.79 27.29
C GLY A 234 -8.62 2.39 26.00
N TYR A 235 -8.19 1.95 24.82
CA TYR A 235 -8.73 2.44 23.55
C TYR A 235 -10.25 2.22 23.45
N ASP A 236 -11.00 3.32 23.34
CA ASP A 236 -12.46 3.39 23.26
C ASP A 236 -12.97 3.81 21.85
N GLY A 237 -12.06 3.95 20.89
CA GLY A 237 -12.39 4.31 19.52
C GLY A 237 -13.00 3.17 18.68
N PRO A 238 -13.16 3.40 17.36
CA PRO A 238 -13.75 2.43 16.43
C PRO A 238 -13.08 1.05 16.46
N GLN A 239 -13.88 0.00 16.58
CA GLN A 239 -13.39 -1.37 16.75
C GLN A 239 -13.22 -2.14 15.42
N THR A 240 -13.87 -1.65 14.36
CA THR A 240 -13.82 -2.19 13.00
C THR A 240 -13.73 -1.04 11.98
N SER A 241 -13.27 -1.33 10.77
CA SER A 241 -13.29 -0.35 9.67
C SER A 241 -14.70 0.19 9.40
N CYS A 242 -15.74 -0.64 9.53
CA CYS A 242 -17.14 -0.21 9.41
C CYS A 242 -17.57 0.76 10.53
N ASP A 243 -17.08 0.59 11.76
CA ASP A 243 -17.32 1.54 12.85
C ASP A 243 -16.71 2.90 12.51
N TYR A 244 -15.47 2.88 12.00
CA TYR A 244 -14.76 4.10 11.64
C TYR A 244 -15.51 4.84 10.52
N LEU A 245 -15.91 4.13 9.45
CA LEU A 245 -16.66 4.73 8.35
C LEU A 245 -17.97 5.38 8.78
N ARG A 246 -18.63 4.84 9.82
CA ARG A 246 -19.85 5.45 10.41
C ARG A 246 -19.56 6.72 11.21
N SER A 247 -18.34 6.88 11.74
CA SER A 247 -17.93 8.06 12.51
C SER A 247 -17.49 9.25 11.64
N VAL A 248 -17.12 9.01 10.37
CA VAL A 248 -16.65 10.06 9.45
C VAL A 248 -17.72 11.15 9.30
N ARG A 249 -17.28 12.40 9.38
CA ARG A 249 -18.12 13.60 9.20
C ARG A 249 -17.95 14.19 7.82
N LYS A 250 -18.97 14.90 7.35
CA LYS A 250 -18.97 15.52 6.03
C LYS A 250 -18.18 16.82 6.08
N GLU A 251 -17.34 17.06 5.09
CA GLU A 251 -16.60 18.31 4.92
C GLU A 251 -16.68 18.73 3.45
N GLY A 252 -17.54 19.70 3.12
CA GLY A 252 -17.79 20.11 1.74
C GLY A 252 -18.78 19.21 1.00
N LEU A 253 -18.87 19.38 -0.33
CA LEU A 253 -19.79 18.66 -1.20
C LEU A 253 -19.08 17.50 -1.91
N HIS A 254 -19.82 16.42 -2.20
CA HIS A 254 -19.31 15.34 -3.05
C HIS A 254 -19.38 15.74 -4.52
N GLY A 255 -18.41 15.28 -5.33
CA GLY A 255 -18.34 15.53 -6.77
C GLY A 255 -17.66 16.84 -7.19
N GLU A 256 -17.30 17.74 -6.27
CA GLU A 256 -16.72 19.03 -6.64
C GLU A 256 -15.19 18.98 -6.84
N VAL A 257 -14.48 18.25 -5.99
CA VAL A 257 -13.02 18.20 -5.99
C VAL A 257 -12.52 16.77 -5.78
N PHE A 258 -11.37 16.46 -6.38
CA PHE A 258 -10.62 15.26 -6.06
C PHE A 258 -9.92 15.44 -4.70
N ALA A 259 -10.12 14.49 -3.80
CA ALA A 259 -9.39 14.39 -2.55
C ALA A 259 -9.08 12.91 -2.27
N TYR A 260 -7.80 12.56 -2.29
CA TYR A 260 -7.35 11.20 -2.05
C TYR A 260 -7.61 10.79 -0.59
N LYS A 261 -8.49 9.80 -0.39
CA LYS A 261 -8.90 9.33 0.94
C LYS A 261 -9.13 7.83 0.95
N SER A 262 -8.32 7.09 1.70
CA SER A 262 -8.32 5.62 1.75
C SER A 262 -9.66 5.01 2.18
N VAL A 263 -10.43 5.75 2.98
CA VAL A 263 -11.78 5.36 3.40
C VAL A 263 -12.76 5.18 2.24
N ASN A 264 -12.57 5.86 1.10
CA ASN A 264 -13.37 5.65 -0.11
C ASN A 264 -13.27 4.21 -0.62
N THR A 265 -12.04 3.69 -0.69
CA THR A 265 -11.80 2.31 -1.13
C THR A 265 -12.43 1.31 -0.16
N GLN A 266 -12.44 1.61 1.15
CA GLN A 266 -13.07 0.75 2.14
C GLN A 266 -14.60 0.72 2.01
N VAL A 267 -15.24 1.86 1.73
CA VAL A 267 -16.67 1.91 1.40
C VAL A 267 -16.96 1.11 0.13
N MET A 268 -16.17 1.30 -0.92
CA MET A 268 -16.31 0.55 -2.17
C MET A 268 -16.20 -0.97 -1.95
N ALA A 269 -15.22 -1.42 -1.16
CA ALA A 269 -15.06 -2.84 -0.81
C ALA A 269 -16.26 -3.38 0.00
N TRP A 270 -16.82 -2.56 0.90
CA TRP A 270 -18.02 -2.93 1.66
C TRP A 270 -19.26 -3.03 0.77
N VAL A 271 -19.46 -2.08 -0.16
CA VAL A 271 -20.53 -2.15 -1.18
C VAL A 271 -20.43 -3.45 -1.99
N MET A 272 -19.24 -3.75 -2.54
CA MET A 272 -19.03 -4.98 -3.31
C MET A 272 -19.35 -6.22 -2.47
N SER A 273 -18.91 -6.24 -1.20
CA SER A 273 -19.16 -7.39 -0.31
C SER A 273 -20.64 -7.55 0.02
N ARG A 274 -21.35 -6.44 0.25
CA ARG A 274 -22.78 -6.42 0.55
C ARG A 274 -23.62 -6.95 -0.61
N VAL A 275 -23.32 -6.51 -1.82
CA VAL A 275 -24.11 -6.86 -3.01
C VAL A 275 -23.83 -8.29 -3.47
N THR A 276 -22.58 -8.73 -3.40
CA THR A 276 -22.18 -10.06 -3.89
C THR A 276 -22.26 -11.18 -2.85
N GLY A 277 -22.31 -10.83 -1.56
CA GLY A 277 -22.16 -11.79 -0.46
C GLY A 277 -20.76 -12.41 -0.35
N ARG A 278 -19.76 -11.89 -1.09
CA ARG A 278 -18.38 -12.38 -1.10
C ARG A 278 -17.45 -11.38 -0.45
N SER A 279 -16.43 -11.86 0.26
CA SER A 279 -15.38 -10.98 0.78
C SER A 279 -14.52 -10.42 -0.36
N PHE A 280 -13.82 -9.32 -0.10
CA PHE A 280 -12.87 -8.75 -1.06
C PHE A 280 -11.80 -9.77 -1.51
N ALA A 281 -11.30 -10.60 -0.59
CA ALA A 281 -10.33 -11.65 -0.90
C ALA A 281 -10.92 -12.75 -1.81
N GLN A 282 -12.20 -13.10 -1.62
CA GLN A 282 -12.90 -14.03 -2.52
C GLN A 282 -13.09 -13.41 -3.91
N LEU A 283 -13.49 -12.15 -4.00
CA LEU A 283 -13.62 -11.45 -5.28
C LEU A 283 -12.28 -11.37 -6.03
N LEU A 284 -11.19 -11.03 -5.32
CA LEU A 284 -9.84 -11.08 -5.88
C LEU A 284 -9.48 -12.47 -6.39
N HIS A 285 -9.71 -13.52 -5.58
CA HIS A 285 -9.46 -14.90 -5.97
C HIS A 285 -10.22 -15.26 -7.25
N ASP A 286 -11.53 -15.05 -7.25
CA ASP A 286 -12.42 -15.55 -8.30
C ASP A 286 -12.24 -14.84 -9.63
N ARG A 287 -11.99 -13.52 -9.59
CA ARG A 287 -12.03 -12.62 -10.75
C ARG A 287 -10.65 -12.21 -11.25
N LEU A 288 -9.60 -12.27 -10.42
CA LEU A 288 -8.24 -11.86 -10.79
C LEU A 288 -7.21 -12.96 -10.54
N TRP A 289 -6.99 -13.37 -9.30
CA TRP A 289 -5.87 -14.26 -8.93
C TRP A 289 -5.94 -15.64 -9.58
N ARG A 290 -7.11 -16.28 -9.58
CA ARG A 290 -7.30 -17.56 -10.24
C ARG A 290 -7.30 -17.42 -11.77
N PRO A 291 -8.05 -16.49 -12.40
CA PRO A 291 -8.06 -16.37 -13.86
C PRO A 291 -6.74 -15.93 -14.49
N LEU A 292 -5.89 -15.21 -13.76
CA LEU A 292 -4.57 -14.79 -14.22
C LEU A 292 -3.48 -15.84 -13.99
N ASP A 293 -3.84 -17.01 -13.42
CA ASP A 293 -2.91 -18.07 -13.04
C ASP A 293 -1.71 -17.52 -12.23
N CYS A 294 -1.99 -16.67 -11.22
CA CYS A 294 -0.95 -16.10 -10.38
C CYS A 294 -0.15 -17.18 -9.63
N GLU A 295 1.12 -16.87 -9.33
CA GLU A 295 2.03 -17.68 -8.51
C GLU A 295 1.63 -17.74 -7.02
#